data_AF-A0A356K434-F1
#
_entry.id   AF-A0A356K434-F1
#
_cell.length_a   1.000
_cell.length_b   1.000
_cell.length_c   1.000
_cell.angle_alpha   90.00
_cell.angle_beta   90.00
_cell.angle_gamma   90.00
#
_symmetry.space_group_name_H-M   'P 1'
#
loop_
_entity.id
_entity.type
_entity.pdbx_description
1 polymer ?
#
loop_
_entity_poly.entity_id
_entity_poly.type
_entity_poly.pdbx_seq_one_letter_code
_entity_poly.pdbx_strand_id
1 'polypeptide(L)'
;MDLNKTGKYLKKLREENNLTQKDVAYQLNISVQAVSKWETGKSFPDVGLLERISKLYNVKVEYLLNGKLTETIGYYNKKTKMKSILIITLVIVFSIFTLFFLTTFNKFKIYELNSGDVAKGYFVSTTDYNVFDLKLSNTENIERVMLYYKVEEQGYLIIKGGLSVLNITGEYKYGNEIDMIKNHLNDLYVRIYYNDSYEDIKINTELIHVNNSLINIKHQPEYSNYIDHDIIINNIDDMKKDLVSKGFVLKDGLYVKERVDGEVIVDIDKDSIEFKSDNCYASTLFNQDLIKLVVNGKEYLHKPLDGMAEYEDCLLLVDFEFSSLKNDYLEVYIRERG
;
A
#
# COMPACT_ATOMS: atom_id res chain seq x y z
N MET A 1 61.76 1.84 -38.22
CA MET A 1 60.67 2.73 -38.66
C MET A 1 60.52 2.56 -40.16
N ASP A 2 59.32 2.20 -40.64
CA ASP A 2 59.09 1.93 -42.07
C ASP A 2 58.40 3.14 -42.73
N LEU A 3 59.14 3.84 -43.60
CA LEU A 3 58.69 5.05 -44.29
C LEU A 3 57.53 4.76 -45.26
N ASN A 4 57.56 3.62 -45.95
CA ASN A 4 56.51 3.24 -46.89
C ASN A 4 55.21 2.93 -46.17
N LYS A 5 55.30 2.18 -45.07
CA LYS A 5 54.15 1.84 -44.23
C LYS A 5 53.52 3.08 -43.61
N THR A 6 54.35 3.99 -43.12
CA THR A 6 53.88 5.25 -42.53
C THR A 6 53.28 6.19 -43.57
N GLY A 7 53.91 6.33 -44.74
CA GLY A 7 53.39 7.14 -45.83
C GLY A 7 52.00 6.70 -46.30
N LYS A 8 51.83 5.38 -46.48
CA LYS A 8 50.51 4.80 -46.78
C LYS A 8 49.49 5.09 -45.68
N TYR A 9 49.91 5.04 -44.42
CA TYR A 9 49.03 5.35 -43.29
C TYR A 9 48.62 6.83 -43.25
N LEU A 10 49.55 7.75 -43.45
CA LEU A 10 49.26 9.19 -43.54
C LEU A 10 48.30 9.51 -44.69
N LYS A 11 48.52 8.89 -45.86
CA LYS A 11 47.63 9.02 -47.01
C LYS A 11 46.21 8.55 -46.69
N LYS A 12 46.12 7.38 -46.03
CA LYS A 12 44.83 6.82 -45.61
C LYS A 12 44.11 7.72 -44.60
N LEU A 13 44.80 8.21 -43.56
CA LEU A 13 44.21 9.14 -42.59
C LEU A 13 43.70 10.42 -43.26
N ARG A 14 44.45 10.94 -44.23
CA ARG A 14 44.02 12.09 -45.04
C ARG A 14 42.71 11.80 -45.78
N GLU A 15 42.63 10.66 -46.45
CA GLU A 15 41.46 10.24 -47.22
C GLU A 15 40.25 9.95 -46.31
N GLU A 16 40.44 9.30 -45.17
CA GLU A 16 39.39 9.05 -44.17
C GLU A 16 38.81 10.35 -43.58
N ASN A 17 39.60 11.42 -43.56
CA ASN A 17 39.17 12.76 -43.14
C ASN A 17 38.69 13.64 -44.32
N ASN A 18 38.56 13.09 -45.53
CA ASN A 18 38.13 13.79 -46.74
C ASN A 18 38.98 15.04 -47.08
N LEU A 19 40.28 15.01 -46.77
CA LEU A 19 41.20 16.12 -47.03
C LEU A 19 42.00 15.89 -48.32
N THR A 20 42.30 16.96 -49.05
CA THR A 20 43.31 16.92 -50.14
C THR A 20 44.72 17.13 -49.58
N GLN A 21 45.76 16.79 -50.34
CA GLN A 21 47.15 17.06 -49.92
C GLN A 21 47.39 18.57 -49.70
N LYS A 22 46.65 19.42 -50.44
CA LYS A 22 46.67 20.88 -50.29
C LYS A 22 46.07 21.33 -48.97
N ASP A 23 44.96 20.71 -48.54
CA ASP A 23 44.28 21.04 -47.28
C ASP A 23 45.15 20.68 -46.08
N VAL A 24 45.81 19.52 -46.12
CA VAL A 24 46.76 19.09 -45.08
C VAL A 24 47.96 20.03 -45.01
N ALA A 25 48.51 20.39 -46.17
CA ALA A 25 49.63 21.31 -46.24
C ALA A 25 49.28 22.69 -45.65
N TYR A 26 48.08 23.19 -45.95
CA TYR A 26 47.56 24.43 -45.40
C TYR A 26 47.38 24.36 -43.88
N GLN A 27 46.71 23.32 -43.36
CA GLN A 27 46.47 23.17 -41.91
C GLN A 27 47.75 22.97 -41.10
N LEU A 28 48.75 22.33 -41.69
CA LEU A 28 50.06 22.11 -41.06
C LEU A 28 51.06 23.24 -41.33
N ASN A 29 50.71 24.25 -42.14
CA ASN A 29 51.59 25.35 -42.56
C ASN A 29 52.91 24.84 -43.15
N ILE A 30 52.81 23.96 -44.15
CA ILE A 30 53.94 23.32 -44.85
C ILE A 30 53.68 23.33 -46.36
N SER A 31 54.65 22.87 -47.14
CA SER A 31 54.47 22.72 -48.59
C SER A 31 53.69 21.44 -48.96
N VAL A 32 52.91 21.50 -50.05
CA VAL A 32 52.19 20.34 -50.59
C VAL A 32 53.16 19.21 -50.98
N GLN A 33 54.36 19.59 -51.44
CA GLN A 33 55.44 18.68 -51.78
C GLN A 33 55.92 17.88 -50.56
N ALA A 34 55.92 18.47 -49.36
CA ALA A 34 56.26 17.75 -48.13
C ALA A 34 55.24 16.63 -47.85
N VAL A 35 53.94 16.95 -47.90
CA VAL A 35 52.86 15.96 -47.74
C VAL A 35 52.97 14.82 -48.76
N SER A 36 53.20 15.16 -50.04
CA SER A 36 53.38 14.17 -51.10
C SER A 36 54.59 13.24 -50.86
N LYS A 37 55.72 13.80 -50.42
CA LYS A 37 56.92 13.00 -50.08
C LYS A 37 56.69 12.10 -48.87
N TRP A 38 55.90 12.53 -47.88
CA TRP A 38 55.53 11.68 -46.76
C TRP A 38 54.65 10.52 -47.21
N GLU A 39 53.59 10.80 -47.97
CA GLU A 39 52.63 9.79 -48.43
C GLU A 39 53.24 8.76 -49.38
N THR A 40 54.29 9.14 -50.11
CA THR A 40 55.04 8.25 -51.02
C THR A 40 56.24 7.56 -50.36
N GLY A 41 56.45 7.73 -49.06
CA GLY A 41 57.55 7.11 -48.31
C GLY A 41 58.94 7.67 -48.63
N LYS A 42 59.03 8.80 -49.35
CA LYS A 42 60.29 9.46 -49.74
C LYS A 42 60.93 10.27 -48.62
N SER A 43 60.15 10.63 -47.60
CA SER A 43 60.63 11.31 -46.39
C SER A 43 59.65 11.10 -45.24
N PHE A 44 60.02 11.53 -44.04
CA PHE A 44 59.17 11.45 -42.85
C PHE A 44 58.83 12.86 -42.32
N PRO A 45 57.65 13.10 -41.70
CA PRO A 45 57.39 14.35 -41.01
C PRO A 45 58.38 14.61 -39.88
N ASP A 46 58.78 15.87 -39.70
CA ASP A 46 59.64 16.23 -38.57
C ASP A 46 58.95 15.93 -37.22
N VAL A 47 59.73 15.64 -36.19
CA VAL A 47 59.24 15.29 -34.85
C VAL A 47 58.32 16.40 -34.31
N GLY A 48 58.68 17.67 -34.53
CA GLY A 48 57.84 18.82 -34.15
C GLY A 48 56.49 18.91 -34.87
N LEU A 49 56.33 18.23 -36.02
CA LEU A 49 55.07 18.16 -36.76
C LEU A 49 54.20 16.99 -36.33
N LEU A 50 54.76 15.97 -35.67
CA LEU A 50 54.02 14.76 -35.31
C LEU A 50 52.84 15.03 -34.37
N GLU A 51 53.00 15.93 -33.40
CA GLU A 51 51.90 16.31 -32.50
C GLU A 51 50.76 16.99 -33.27
N ARG A 52 51.10 17.85 -34.24
CA ARG A 52 50.11 18.56 -35.06
C ARG A 52 49.39 17.60 -36.00
N ILE A 53 50.11 16.65 -36.60
CA ILE A 53 49.53 15.59 -37.44
C ILE A 53 48.64 14.66 -36.60
N SER A 54 49.08 14.32 -35.38
CA SER A 54 48.34 13.53 -34.41
C SER A 54 47.00 14.19 -34.05
N LYS A 55 47.00 15.50 -33.81
CA LYS A 55 45.78 16.28 -33.56
C LYS A 55 44.90 16.38 -34.81
N LEU A 56 45.48 16.69 -35.97
CA LEU A 56 44.78 16.81 -37.25
C LEU A 56 43.96 15.56 -37.57
N TYR A 57 44.55 14.38 -37.41
CA TYR A 57 43.90 13.11 -37.72
C TYR A 57 43.31 12.40 -36.50
N ASN A 58 43.40 12.98 -35.31
CA ASN A 58 42.93 12.41 -34.05
C ASN A 58 43.47 10.97 -33.80
N VAL A 59 44.77 10.78 -33.95
CA VAL A 59 45.50 9.51 -33.73
C VAL A 59 46.70 9.72 -32.81
N LYS A 60 47.17 8.70 -32.07
CA LYS A 60 48.36 8.84 -31.23
C LYS A 60 49.62 8.97 -32.10
N VAL A 61 50.59 9.78 -31.66
CA VAL A 61 51.89 9.93 -32.35
C VAL A 61 52.57 8.56 -32.57
N GLU A 62 52.47 7.66 -31.59
CA GLU A 62 52.98 6.28 -31.70
C GLU A 62 52.42 5.53 -32.92
N TYR A 63 51.17 5.78 -33.31
CA TYR A 63 50.56 5.12 -34.47
C TYR A 63 51.08 5.67 -35.78
N LEU A 64 51.38 6.98 -35.83
CA LEU A 64 52.09 7.58 -36.95
C LEU A 64 53.46 6.90 -37.10
N LEU A 65 54.22 6.76 -36.00
CA LEU A 65 55.57 6.17 -36.02
C LEU A 65 55.60 4.69 -36.45
N ASN A 66 54.56 3.92 -36.09
CA ASN A 66 54.47 2.49 -36.34
C ASN A 66 53.76 2.12 -37.66
N GLY A 67 53.13 3.10 -38.32
CA GLY A 67 52.31 2.91 -39.53
C GLY A 67 51.22 1.84 -39.35
N LYS A 68 50.67 1.70 -38.13
CA LYS A 68 49.68 0.67 -37.81
C LYS A 68 48.28 1.28 -37.71
N LEU A 69 47.29 0.59 -38.29
CA LEU A 69 45.90 0.78 -37.90
C LEU A 69 45.71 0.19 -36.51
N THR A 70 45.64 1.05 -35.52
CA THR A 70 45.03 0.71 -34.24
C THR A 70 44.15 1.88 -33.85
N GLU A 71 42.87 1.58 -33.61
CA GLU A 71 41.75 2.43 -33.20
C GLU A 71 42.07 3.94 -33.04
N THR A 72 41.43 4.79 -33.86
CA THR A 72 41.56 6.26 -33.77
C THR A 72 41.25 6.74 -32.34
N ILE A 73 41.90 7.82 -31.88
CA ILE A 73 41.67 8.36 -30.52
C ILE A 73 40.19 8.69 -30.33
N GLY A 74 39.50 9.14 -31.39
CA GLY A 74 38.05 9.37 -31.37
C GLY A 74 37.24 8.10 -31.09
N TYR A 75 37.60 6.96 -31.68
CA TYR A 75 36.96 5.67 -31.37
C TYR A 75 37.27 5.22 -29.95
N TYR A 76 38.53 5.36 -29.49
CA TYR A 76 38.92 5.03 -28.12
C TYR A 76 38.17 5.87 -27.09
N ASN A 77 38.11 7.19 -27.27
CA ASN A 77 37.39 8.12 -26.40
C ASN A 77 35.87 7.89 -26.44
N LYS A 78 35.30 7.54 -27.60
CA LYS A 78 33.88 7.17 -27.71
C LYS A 78 33.61 5.86 -26.96
N LYS A 79 34.49 4.87 -27.07
CA LYS A 79 34.38 3.56 -26.39
C LYS A 79 34.53 3.69 -24.87
N THR A 80 35.46 4.51 -24.38
CA THR A 80 35.61 4.79 -22.93
C THR A 80 34.43 5.59 -22.38
N LYS A 81 33.95 6.61 -23.11
CA LYS A 81 32.75 7.38 -22.75
C LYS A 81 31.48 6.52 -22.72
N MET A 82 31.33 5.57 -23.66
CA MET A 82 30.22 4.61 -23.65
C MET A 82 30.29 3.66 -22.46
N LYS A 83 31.49 3.19 -22.09
CA LYS A 83 31.67 2.36 -20.87
C LYS A 83 31.34 3.13 -19.59
N SER A 84 31.74 4.39 -19.48
CA SER A 84 31.39 5.21 -18.31
C SER A 84 29.88 5.44 -18.22
N ILE A 85 29.20 5.68 -19.35
CA ILE A 85 27.74 5.81 -19.37
C ILE A 85 27.07 4.51 -18.92
N LEU A 86 27.52 3.35 -19.42
CA LEU A 86 27.00 2.04 -19.00
C LEU A 86 27.13 1.82 -17.48
N ILE A 87 28.30 2.13 -16.92
CA ILE A 87 28.55 1.99 -15.47
C ILE A 87 27.63 2.91 -14.68
N ILE A 88 27.51 4.18 -15.09
CA ILE A 88 26.61 5.14 -14.43
C ILE A 88 25.16 4.64 -14.47
N THR A 89 24.70 4.13 -15.62
CA THR A 89 23.34 3.58 -15.74
C THR A 89 23.12 2.38 -14.83
N LEU A 90 24.10 1.46 -14.73
CA LEU A 90 24.03 0.32 -13.82
C LEU A 90 23.96 0.74 -12.35
N VAL A 91 24.74 1.76 -11.95
CA VAL A 91 24.73 2.30 -10.59
C VAL A 91 23.39 2.94 -10.25
N ILE A 92 22.77 3.65 -11.19
CA ILE A 92 21.44 4.25 -10.99
C ILE A 92 20.38 3.15 -10.82
N VAL A 93 20.38 2.13 -11.69
CA VAL A 93 19.44 1.01 -11.59
C VAL A 93 19.63 0.25 -10.27
N PHE A 94 20.87 -0.02 -9.88
CA PHE A 94 21.16 -0.67 -8.60
C PHE A 94 20.68 0.18 -7.41
N SER A 95 20.91 1.49 -7.44
CA SER A 95 20.43 2.42 -6.41
C SER A 95 18.90 2.37 -6.28
N ILE A 96 18.17 2.42 -7.40
CA ILE A 96 16.70 2.30 -7.42
C ILE A 96 16.26 0.96 -6.83
N PHE A 97 16.91 -0.13 -7.23
CA PHE A 97 16.61 -1.47 -6.72
C PHE A 97 16.85 -1.59 -5.21
N THR A 98 17.96 -1.03 -4.70
CA THR A 98 18.23 -1.02 -3.27
C THR A 98 17.21 -0.20 -2.49
N LEU A 99 16.77 0.94 -3.03
CA LEU A 99 15.72 1.73 -2.41
C LEU A 99 14.40 0.95 -2.37
N PHE A 100 14.03 0.31 -3.48
CA PHE A 100 12.86 -0.56 -3.55
C PHE A 100 12.93 -1.72 -2.54
N PHE A 101 14.09 -2.38 -2.44
CA PHE A 101 14.37 -3.44 -1.47
C PHE A 101 14.14 -2.93 -0.04
N LEU A 102 14.76 -1.81 0.33
CA LEU A 102 14.61 -1.20 1.65
C LEU A 102 13.16 -0.82 1.95
N THR A 103 12.41 -0.38 0.94
CA THR A 103 10.99 -0.05 1.10
C THR A 103 10.06 -1.25 1.15
N THR A 104 10.53 -2.48 0.94
CA THR A 104 9.68 -3.68 0.89
C THR A 104 10.04 -4.71 1.96
N PHE A 105 11.31 -4.74 2.36
CA PHE A 105 11.84 -5.69 3.34
C PHE A 105 11.31 -5.42 4.76
N ASN A 106 11.00 -6.48 5.52
CA ASN A 106 10.56 -6.44 6.93
C ASN A 106 9.23 -5.73 7.22
N LYS A 107 8.35 -5.63 6.24
CA LYS A 107 7.07 -4.90 6.36
C LYS A 107 5.91 -5.74 6.84
N PHE A 108 6.01 -7.06 6.74
CA PHE A 108 5.03 -8.00 7.29
C PHE A 108 5.61 -8.63 8.55
N LYS A 109 4.89 -8.51 9.67
CA LYS A 109 5.28 -9.06 10.97
C LYS A 109 4.08 -9.76 11.61
N ILE A 110 4.34 -10.91 12.21
CA ILE A 110 3.36 -11.61 13.04
C ILE A 110 3.91 -11.72 14.44
N TYR A 111 3.14 -11.23 15.40
CA TYR A 111 3.39 -11.38 16.82
C TYR A 111 2.38 -12.37 17.38
N GLU A 112 2.85 -13.35 18.12
CA GLU A 112 2.00 -14.20 18.95
C GLU A 112 1.69 -13.45 20.24
N LEU A 113 0.42 -13.50 20.65
CA LEU A 113 -0.10 -12.92 21.88
C LEU A 113 -0.46 -14.07 22.82
N ASN A 114 0.09 -14.08 24.03
CA ASN A 114 -0.09 -15.19 24.96
C ASN A 114 -0.10 -14.73 26.42
N SER A 115 -1.09 -15.20 27.17
CA SER A 115 -1.11 -15.10 28.64
C SER A 115 -1.43 -16.44 29.28
N GLY A 116 -0.59 -17.44 29.01
CA GLY A 116 -0.72 -18.80 29.50
C GLY A 116 -1.97 -19.48 28.94
N ASP A 117 -2.79 -20.02 29.83
CA ASP A 117 -4.03 -20.69 29.45
C ASP A 117 -5.23 -19.74 29.32
N VAL A 118 -5.07 -18.45 29.65
CA VAL A 118 -6.21 -17.52 29.73
C VAL A 118 -6.52 -16.86 28.39
N ALA A 119 -5.51 -16.36 27.69
CA ALA A 119 -5.66 -15.61 26.44
C ALA A 119 -4.59 -16.01 25.43
N LYS A 120 -5.01 -16.22 24.16
CA LYS A 120 -4.12 -16.51 23.04
C LYS A 120 -4.58 -15.77 21.79
N GLY A 121 -3.65 -15.32 20.97
CA GLY A 121 -4.00 -14.51 19.81
C GLY A 121 -2.81 -14.15 18.94
N TYR A 122 -3.05 -13.28 17.98
CA TYR A 122 -2.03 -12.78 17.06
C TYR A 122 -2.22 -11.30 16.79
N PHE A 123 -1.11 -10.59 16.67
CA PHE A 123 -1.06 -9.29 16.03
C PHE A 123 -0.29 -9.40 14.71
N VAL A 124 -0.98 -9.17 13.60
CA VAL A 124 -0.39 -9.15 12.26
C VAL A 124 -0.27 -7.70 11.83
N SER A 125 0.95 -7.26 11.55
CA SER A 125 1.22 -5.92 11.03
C SER A 125 1.74 -5.98 9.62
N THR A 126 1.07 -5.27 8.71
CA THR A 126 1.49 -5.10 7.31
C THR A 126 1.62 -3.61 6.98
N THR A 127 1.89 -3.28 5.70
CA THR A 127 1.83 -1.89 5.25
C THR A 127 0.41 -1.36 5.11
N ASP A 128 -0.54 -2.23 4.78
CA ASP A 128 -1.84 -1.82 4.24
C ASP A 128 -2.96 -2.10 5.24
N TYR A 129 -2.79 -3.13 6.08
CA TYR A 129 -3.71 -3.49 7.15
C TYR A 129 -2.98 -4.01 8.40
N ASN A 130 -3.60 -3.86 9.56
CA ASN A 130 -3.22 -4.63 10.74
C ASN A 130 -4.42 -5.46 11.21
N VAL A 131 -4.11 -6.59 11.83
CA VAL A 131 -5.09 -7.47 12.46
C VAL A 131 -4.64 -7.72 13.88
N PHE A 132 -5.54 -7.50 14.83
CA PHE A 132 -5.40 -7.91 16.21
C PHE A 132 -6.49 -8.92 16.50
N ASP A 133 -6.11 -10.12 16.91
CA ASP A 133 -7.05 -11.14 17.38
C ASP A 133 -6.57 -11.65 18.73
N LEU A 134 -7.47 -11.70 19.70
CA LEU A 134 -7.19 -12.27 21.01
C LEU A 134 -8.40 -13.04 21.51
N LYS A 135 -8.21 -14.34 21.69
CA LYS A 135 -9.23 -15.27 22.15
C LYS A 135 -9.00 -15.63 23.61
N LEU A 136 -10.09 -15.63 24.39
CA LEU A 136 -10.09 -16.08 25.77
C LEU A 136 -10.53 -17.55 25.86
N SER A 137 -9.88 -18.33 26.72
CA SER A 137 -10.15 -19.77 26.87
C SER A 137 -11.37 -20.09 27.75
N ASN A 138 -11.72 -19.20 28.68
CA ASN A 138 -12.92 -19.31 29.52
C ASN A 138 -13.80 -18.07 29.34
N THR A 139 -14.91 -18.23 28.62
CA THR A 139 -15.84 -17.14 28.31
C THR A 139 -17.11 -17.16 29.16
N GLU A 140 -17.26 -18.13 30.05
CA GLU A 140 -18.43 -18.22 30.93
C GLU A 140 -18.43 -17.07 31.93
N ASN A 141 -19.59 -16.42 32.08
CA ASN A 141 -19.80 -15.31 33.02
C ASN A 141 -18.90 -14.09 32.79
N ILE A 142 -18.34 -13.91 31.58
CA ILE A 142 -17.70 -12.65 31.21
C ILE A 142 -18.78 -11.64 30.87
N GLU A 143 -18.85 -10.56 31.65
CA GLU A 143 -19.77 -9.45 31.38
C GLU A 143 -19.18 -8.44 30.40
N ARG A 144 -17.88 -8.15 30.56
CA ARG A 144 -17.17 -7.13 29.80
C ARG A 144 -15.68 -7.41 29.78
N VAL A 145 -15.04 -6.97 28.72
CA VAL A 145 -13.59 -6.90 28.59
C VAL A 145 -13.13 -5.48 28.29
N MET A 146 -11.91 -5.16 28.72
CA MET A 146 -11.21 -3.94 28.32
C MET A 146 -9.80 -4.30 27.85
N LEU A 147 -9.41 -3.74 26.71
CA LEU A 147 -8.02 -3.75 26.26
C LEU A 147 -7.40 -2.41 26.62
N TYR A 148 -6.23 -2.43 27.25
CA TYR A 148 -5.52 -1.23 27.64
C TYR A 148 -4.01 -1.47 27.65
N TYR A 149 -3.22 -0.40 27.63
CA TYR A 149 -1.78 -0.49 27.85
C TYR A 149 -1.36 0.24 29.12
N LYS A 150 -0.21 -0.11 29.68
CA LYS A 150 0.36 0.60 30.82
C LYS A 150 1.61 1.39 30.43
N VAL A 151 1.72 2.62 30.93
CA VAL A 151 2.98 3.38 30.95
C VAL A 151 3.27 3.68 32.40
N GLU A 152 4.40 3.18 32.89
CA GLU A 152 4.71 3.15 34.32
C GLU A 152 3.61 2.42 35.11
N GLU A 153 2.82 3.14 35.91
CA GLU A 153 1.70 2.61 36.71
C GLU A 153 0.33 3.08 36.20
N GLN A 154 0.28 3.88 35.12
CA GLN A 154 -0.97 4.42 34.59
C GLN A 154 -1.48 3.54 33.44
N GLY A 155 -2.74 3.15 33.52
CA GLY A 155 -3.44 2.40 32.47
C GLY A 155 -4.18 3.32 31.51
N TYR A 156 -3.98 3.11 30.22
CA TYR A 156 -4.60 3.86 29.13
C TYR A 156 -5.52 2.94 28.34
N LEU A 157 -6.83 3.19 28.43
CA LEU A 157 -7.84 2.41 27.73
C LEU A 157 -7.62 2.50 26.22
N ILE A 158 -7.65 1.34 25.56
CA ILE A 158 -7.70 1.23 24.10
C ILE A 158 -9.15 1.04 23.69
N ILE A 159 -9.78 -0.07 24.10
CA ILE A 159 -11.19 -0.40 23.77
C ILE A 159 -11.87 -1.06 24.98
N LYS A 160 -13.20 -0.88 25.11
CA LYS A 160 -14.04 -1.56 26.11
C LYS A 160 -15.29 -2.14 25.45
N GLY A 161 -15.74 -3.33 25.87
CA GLY A 161 -16.99 -3.91 25.36
C GLY A 161 -17.14 -5.39 25.68
N GLY A 162 -17.96 -6.09 24.91
CA GLY A 162 -18.06 -7.56 24.97
C GLY A 162 -16.87 -8.25 24.31
N LEU A 163 -16.87 -9.58 24.25
CA LEU A 163 -15.75 -10.36 23.71
C LEU A 163 -15.40 -10.04 22.25
N SER A 164 -16.36 -9.54 21.46
CA SER A 164 -16.16 -9.15 20.07
C SER A 164 -15.09 -8.08 19.88
N VAL A 165 -14.83 -7.24 20.89
CA VAL A 165 -13.82 -6.16 20.80
C VAL A 165 -12.39 -6.67 20.80
N LEU A 166 -12.17 -7.96 21.09
CA LEU A 166 -10.84 -8.57 21.07
C LEU A 166 -10.43 -9.07 19.68
N ASN A 167 -11.32 -8.94 18.68
CA ASN A 167 -11.01 -9.19 17.28
C ASN A 167 -11.21 -7.89 16.49
N ILE A 168 -10.09 -7.32 16.04
CA ILE A 168 -10.04 -6.02 15.38
C ILE A 168 -9.25 -6.18 14.08
N THR A 169 -9.90 -5.85 12.96
CA THR A 169 -9.26 -5.76 11.65
C THR A 169 -9.36 -4.31 11.15
N GLY A 170 -8.33 -3.80 10.47
CA GLY A 170 -8.40 -2.44 9.93
C GLY A 170 -7.49 -2.22 8.72
N GLU A 171 -8.06 -1.69 7.63
CA GLU A 171 -7.34 -1.05 6.52
C GLU A 171 -7.00 0.40 6.90
N TYR A 172 -5.75 0.81 6.70
CA TYR A 172 -5.19 2.05 7.22
C TYR A 172 -5.90 3.35 6.76
N LYS A 173 -6.33 4.21 7.71
CA LYS A 173 -5.90 5.64 7.75
C LYS A 173 -6.23 6.46 9.01
N TYR A 174 -7.18 6.06 9.86
CA TYR A 174 -7.52 6.78 11.12
C TYR A 174 -8.19 5.86 12.15
N GLY A 175 -7.46 4.92 12.75
CA GLY A 175 -7.97 4.14 13.88
C GLY A 175 -6.98 4.25 15.03
N ASN A 176 -7.27 5.10 16.02
CA ASN A 176 -6.36 5.36 17.15
C ASN A 176 -6.00 4.06 17.89
N GLU A 177 -6.92 3.10 17.94
CA GLU A 177 -6.85 1.89 18.74
C GLU A 177 -5.81 0.89 18.22
N ILE A 178 -5.81 0.60 16.91
CA ILE A 178 -4.83 -0.31 16.29
C ILE A 178 -3.41 0.26 16.36
N ASP A 179 -3.26 1.57 16.19
CA ASP A 179 -1.95 2.23 16.33
C ASP A 179 -1.50 2.23 17.80
N MET A 180 -2.42 2.43 18.76
CA MET A 180 -2.13 2.27 20.20
C MET A 180 -1.67 0.84 20.52
N ILE A 181 -2.35 -0.18 20.00
CA ILE A 181 -1.95 -1.59 20.16
C ILE A 181 -0.54 -1.81 19.59
N LYS A 182 -0.31 -1.37 18.36
CA LYS A 182 0.97 -1.53 17.65
C LYS A 182 2.14 -0.88 18.40
N ASN A 183 1.92 0.32 18.96
CA ASN A 183 2.96 1.08 19.64
C ASN A 183 3.23 0.57 21.06
N HIS A 184 2.27 -0.13 21.67
CA HIS A 184 2.36 -0.61 23.05
C HIS A 184 2.28 -2.13 23.18
N LEU A 185 2.67 -2.87 22.13
CA LEU A 185 2.61 -4.33 22.08
C LEU A 185 3.17 -5.04 23.32
N ASN A 186 4.25 -4.53 23.92
CA ASN A 186 4.93 -5.14 25.07
C ASN A 186 4.27 -4.83 26.42
N ASP A 187 3.32 -3.90 26.42
CA ASP A 187 2.69 -3.33 27.61
C ASP A 187 1.16 -3.47 27.58
N LEU A 188 0.65 -4.43 26.80
CA LEU A 188 -0.78 -4.71 26.67
C LEU A 188 -1.33 -5.53 27.83
N TYR A 189 -2.55 -5.19 28.23
CA TYR A 189 -3.30 -5.89 29.26
C TYR A 189 -4.76 -6.03 28.82
N VAL A 190 -5.37 -7.16 29.20
CA VAL A 190 -6.82 -7.33 29.15
C VAL A 190 -7.35 -7.35 30.56
N ARG A 191 -8.34 -6.50 30.83
CA ARG A 191 -9.19 -6.62 32.02
C ARG A 191 -10.43 -7.41 31.68
N ILE A 192 -10.71 -8.45 32.45
CA ILE A 192 -11.93 -9.25 32.32
C ILE A 192 -12.79 -9.00 33.55
N TYR A 193 -14.06 -8.64 33.32
CA TYR A 193 -15.04 -8.43 34.38
C TYR A 193 -15.95 -9.66 34.51
N TYR A 194 -16.09 -10.15 35.73
CA TYR A 194 -16.96 -11.27 36.11
C TYR A 194 -17.86 -10.81 37.25
N ASN A 195 -19.18 -10.75 37.07
CA ASN A 195 -20.18 -10.38 38.09
C ASN A 195 -19.73 -9.19 38.98
N ASP A 196 -19.09 -9.44 40.12
CA ASP A 196 -18.62 -8.43 41.10
C ASP A 196 -17.08 -8.26 41.18
N SER A 197 -16.32 -8.87 40.27
CA SER A 197 -14.85 -8.92 40.30
C SER A 197 -14.24 -8.65 38.92
N TYR A 198 -12.95 -8.32 38.90
CA TYR A 198 -12.20 -8.23 37.67
C TYR A 198 -10.80 -8.80 37.84
N GLU A 199 -10.23 -9.27 36.73
CA GLU A 199 -8.84 -9.70 36.65
C GLU A 199 -8.12 -8.92 35.56
N ASP A 200 -6.89 -8.49 35.87
CA ASP A 200 -5.98 -7.85 34.93
C ASP A 200 -4.92 -8.82 34.47
N ILE A 201 -4.86 -9.04 33.15
CA ILE A 201 -4.04 -10.07 32.55
C ILE A 201 -3.07 -9.43 31.58
N LYS A 202 -1.76 -9.58 31.85
CA LYS A 202 -0.72 -9.10 30.94
C LYS A 202 -0.65 -9.99 29.70
N ILE A 203 -0.70 -9.38 28.53
CA ILE A 203 -0.46 -10.09 27.27
C ILE A 203 1.06 -10.11 27.02
N ASN A 204 1.64 -11.30 26.91
CA ASN A 204 3.01 -11.44 26.44
C ASN A 204 3.01 -11.51 24.92
N THR A 205 4.02 -10.88 24.33
CA THR A 205 4.12 -10.63 22.89
C THR A 205 5.43 -11.17 22.38
N GLU A 206 5.37 -12.10 21.42
CA GLU A 206 6.56 -12.68 20.81
C GLU A 206 6.53 -12.49 19.30
N LEU A 207 7.59 -11.92 18.72
CA LEU A 207 7.72 -11.80 17.28
C LEU A 207 8.09 -13.16 16.68
N ILE A 208 7.10 -13.85 16.12
CA ILE A 208 7.26 -15.20 15.57
C ILE A 208 7.57 -15.22 14.07
N HIS A 209 7.28 -14.13 13.34
CA HIS A 209 7.54 -14.07 11.91
C HIS A 209 7.82 -12.65 11.40
N VAL A 210 8.78 -12.56 10.46
CA VAL A 210 9.06 -11.37 9.65
C VAL A 210 9.22 -11.80 8.19
N ASN A 211 8.58 -11.13 7.23
CA ASN A 211 8.82 -11.46 5.84
C ASN A 211 10.26 -11.07 5.43
N ASN A 212 11.04 -12.09 5.11
CA ASN A 212 12.35 -11.94 4.49
C ASN A 212 12.26 -12.06 2.96
N SER A 213 11.04 -12.17 2.40
CA SER A 213 10.82 -12.30 0.95
C SER A 213 10.69 -10.93 0.29
N LEU A 214 11.42 -10.76 -0.80
CA LEU A 214 11.41 -9.55 -1.63
C LEU A 214 10.15 -9.36 -2.46
N ILE A 215 9.47 -10.47 -2.73
CA ILE A 215 8.29 -10.50 -3.58
C ILE A 215 7.11 -10.41 -2.65
N ASN A 216 6.68 -9.17 -2.39
CA ASN A 216 5.33 -8.96 -1.92
C ASN A 216 4.44 -9.24 -3.13
N ILE A 217 3.95 -10.47 -3.27
CA ILE A 217 2.84 -10.73 -4.18
C ILE A 217 1.71 -9.92 -3.57
N LYS A 218 1.50 -8.71 -4.09
CA LYS A 218 0.21 -8.07 -3.97
C LYS A 218 -0.74 -9.03 -4.64
N HIS A 219 -1.34 -9.93 -3.86
CA HIS A 219 -2.76 -10.09 -4.03
C HIS A 219 -3.29 -8.67 -3.80
N GLN A 220 -3.53 -7.97 -4.91
CA GLN A 220 -4.72 -7.13 -4.89
C GLN A 220 -5.77 -8.08 -4.34
N PRO A 221 -6.42 -7.76 -3.20
CA PRO A 221 -7.80 -8.17 -3.11
C PRO A 221 -8.33 -7.67 -4.45
N GLU A 222 -8.85 -8.57 -5.28
CA GLU A 222 -9.93 -8.10 -6.12
C GLU A 222 -10.83 -7.39 -5.12
N TYR A 223 -10.82 -6.04 -5.17
CA TYR A 223 -11.95 -5.29 -4.68
C TYR A 223 -13.06 -5.81 -5.58
N SER A 224 -13.61 -6.98 -5.21
CA SER A 224 -14.91 -7.41 -5.65
C SER A 224 -15.74 -6.20 -5.35
N ASN A 225 -16.17 -5.56 -6.44
CA ASN A 225 -17.13 -4.49 -6.50
C ASN A 225 -17.70 -4.17 -5.11
N TYR A 226 -17.46 -2.96 -4.59
CA TYR A 226 -18.40 -2.43 -3.61
C TYR A 226 -19.77 -2.53 -4.28
N ILE A 227 -20.52 -3.57 -3.91
CA ILE A 227 -21.91 -3.73 -4.29
C ILE A 227 -22.60 -2.73 -3.37
N ASP A 228 -22.86 -1.53 -3.87
CA ASP A 228 -23.88 -0.68 -3.23
C ASP A 228 -25.14 -1.56 -3.14
N HIS A 229 -25.53 -1.91 -1.92
CA HIS A 229 -26.77 -2.64 -1.67
C HIS A 229 -27.92 -1.62 -1.77
N ASP A 230 -28.29 -1.28 -3.00
CA ASP A 230 -29.56 -0.59 -3.25
C ASP A 230 -30.69 -1.58 -2.94
N ILE A 231 -31.46 -1.28 -1.90
CA ILE A 231 -32.63 -2.05 -1.49
C ILE A 231 -33.79 -1.75 -2.45
N ILE A 232 -34.40 -2.78 -3.05
CA ILE A 232 -35.62 -2.67 -3.85
C ILE A 232 -36.67 -3.65 -3.30
N ILE A 233 -37.77 -3.13 -2.77
CA ILE A 233 -38.92 -3.91 -2.31
C ILE A 233 -39.68 -4.43 -3.54
N ASN A 234 -39.51 -5.72 -3.86
CA ASN A 234 -40.13 -6.31 -5.05
C ASN A 234 -41.65 -6.56 -4.90
N ASN A 235 -42.13 -6.82 -3.67
CA ASN A 235 -43.55 -7.00 -3.37
C ASN A 235 -43.87 -6.70 -1.89
N ILE A 236 -44.81 -5.78 -1.65
CA ILE A 236 -45.27 -5.38 -0.32
C ILE A 236 -45.92 -6.55 0.43
N ASP A 237 -46.62 -7.46 -0.25
CA ASP A 237 -47.35 -8.55 0.41
C ASP A 237 -46.43 -9.62 1.02
N ASP A 238 -45.23 -9.80 0.48
CA ASP A 238 -44.25 -10.74 1.03
C ASP A 238 -43.53 -10.12 2.24
N MET A 239 -43.30 -8.81 2.22
CA MET A 239 -42.81 -8.07 3.39
C MET A 239 -43.79 -8.18 4.56
N LYS A 240 -45.09 -8.03 4.31
CA LYS A 240 -46.14 -8.19 5.34
C LYS A 240 -46.13 -9.58 5.98
N LYS A 241 -46.01 -10.65 5.18
CA LYS A 241 -45.99 -12.04 5.68
C LYS A 241 -44.74 -12.30 6.53
N ASP A 242 -43.60 -11.80 6.11
CA ASP A 242 -42.34 -11.98 6.83
C ASP A 242 -42.35 -11.26 8.18
N LEU A 243 -42.82 -10.01 8.22
CA LEU A 243 -42.99 -9.26 9.48
C LEU A 243 -43.84 -10.04 10.49
N VAL A 244 -44.97 -10.60 10.04
CA VAL A 244 -45.81 -11.46 10.89
C VAL A 244 -45.05 -12.69 11.37
N SER A 245 -44.26 -13.34 10.51
CA SER A 245 -43.45 -14.51 10.88
C SER A 245 -42.37 -14.18 11.93
N LYS A 246 -41.86 -12.95 11.92
CA LYS A 246 -40.87 -12.42 12.87
C LYS A 246 -41.47 -11.88 14.17
N GLY A 247 -42.77 -12.07 14.35
CA GLY A 247 -43.50 -11.72 15.57
C GLY A 247 -44.00 -10.28 15.62
N PHE A 248 -44.04 -9.56 14.50
CA PHE A 248 -44.73 -8.27 14.43
C PHE A 248 -46.24 -8.48 14.34
N VAL A 249 -46.98 -7.61 15.03
CA VAL A 249 -48.44 -7.61 15.06
C VAL A 249 -48.94 -6.34 14.40
N LEU A 250 -49.88 -6.46 13.46
CA LEU A 250 -50.52 -5.31 12.83
C LEU A 250 -51.46 -4.62 13.82
N LYS A 251 -51.14 -3.37 14.19
CA LYS A 251 -51.94 -2.50 15.06
C LYS A 251 -52.12 -1.14 14.37
N ASP A 252 -53.36 -0.74 14.14
CA ASP A 252 -53.71 0.57 13.53
C ASP A 252 -52.97 0.90 12.21
N GLY A 253 -52.73 -0.12 11.38
CA GLY A 253 -52.03 0.02 10.10
C GLY A 253 -50.50 -0.07 10.18
N LEU A 254 -49.94 -0.18 11.40
CA LEU A 254 -48.51 -0.29 11.65
C LEU A 254 -48.14 -1.70 12.12
N TYR A 255 -47.00 -2.22 11.70
CA TYR A 255 -46.46 -3.48 12.21
C TYR A 255 -45.63 -3.20 13.45
N VAL A 256 -46.09 -3.69 14.61
CA VAL A 256 -45.47 -3.40 15.90
C VAL A 256 -44.97 -4.68 16.55
N LYS A 257 -43.73 -4.66 17.06
CA LYS A 257 -43.15 -5.72 17.86
C LYS A 257 -42.69 -5.17 19.21
N GLU A 258 -43.33 -5.65 20.27
CA GLU A 258 -42.99 -5.28 21.64
C GLU A 258 -41.74 -6.03 22.12
N ARG A 259 -40.92 -5.35 22.90
CA ARG A 259 -39.72 -5.89 23.55
C ARG A 259 -39.70 -5.51 25.02
N VAL A 260 -38.75 -6.10 25.74
CA VAL A 260 -38.51 -5.80 27.16
C VAL A 260 -38.01 -4.36 27.35
N ASP A 261 -37.35 -3.80 26.34
CA ASP A 261 -36.62 -2.53 26.35
C ASP A 261 -37.23 -1.44 25.43
N GLY A 262 -38.36 -1.73 24.77
CA GLY A 262 -39.03 -0.78 23.87
C GLY A 262 -39.98 -1.44 22.88
N GLU A 263 -40.32 -0.71 21.82
CA GLU A 263 -41.11 -1.20 20.70
C GLU A 263 -40.46 -0.84 19.36
N VAL A 264 -40.55 -1.76 18.40
CA VAL A 264 -40.18 -1.53 17.00
C VAL A 264 -41.46 -1.37 16.20
N ILE A 265 -41.51 -0.34 15.38
CA ILE A 265 -42.66 0.02 14.56
C ILE A 265 -42.20 0.10 13.10
N VAL A 266 -42.91 -0.60 12.22
CA VAL A 266 -42.70 -0.54 10.78
C VAL A 266 -43.95 0.03 10.11
N ASP A 267 -43.78 1.17 9.44
CA ASP A 267 -44.79 1.82 8.60
C ASP A 267 -44.44 1.56 7.13
N ILE A 268 -45.16 0.62 6.54
CA ILE A 268 -44.97 0.22 5.14
C ILE A 268 -45.38 1.34 4.19
N ASP A 269 -46.42 2.12 4.53
CA ASP A 269 -46.97 3.13 3.62
C ASP A 269 -46.09 4.38 3.58
N LYS A 270 -45.33 4.65 4.64
CA LYS A 270 -44.35 5.75 4.71
C LYS A 270 -42.91 5.32 4.46
N ASP A 271 -42.72 4.05 4.10
CA ASP A 271 -41.41 3.45 3.96
C ASP A 271 -40.49 3.69 5.17
N SER A 272 -40.99 3.54 6.41
CA SER A 272 -40.24 3.92 7.61
C SER A 272 -40.18 2.82 8.66
N ILE A 273 -39.05 2.80 9.38
CA ILE A 273 -38.85 1.97 10.58
C ILE A 273 -38.48 2.89 11.74
N GLU A 274 -39.12 2.67 12.87
CA GLU A 274 -38.90 3.41 14.10
C GLU A 274 -38.64 2.45 15.26
N PHE A 275 -37.71 2.83 16.13
CA PHE A 275 -37.48 2.21 17.43
C PHE A 275 -37.75 3.22 18.52
N LYS A 276 -38.52 2.82 19.53
CA LYS A 276 -38.90 3.68 20.64
C LYS A 276 -38.74 2.96 21.97
N SER A 277 -38.10 3.64 22.91
CA SER A 277 -37.93 3.22 24.30
C SER A 277 -38.13 4.41 25.23
N ASP A 278 -38.11 4.18 26.55
CA ASP A 278 -38.24 5.26 27.55
C ASP A 278 -37.11 6.29 27.46
N ASN A 279 -35.93 5.89 27.00
CA ASN A 279 -34.72 6.72 27.01
C ASN A 279 -34.21 7.12 25.62
N CYS A 280 -34.79 6.58 24.55
CA CYS A 280 -34.29 6.78 23.20
C CYS A 280 -35.34 6.59 22.11
N TYR A 281 -35.18 7.35 21.02
CA TYR A 281 -35.93 7.23 19.80
C TYR A 281 -35.00 7.18 18.59
N ALA A 282 -35.25 6.26 17.65
CA ALA A 282 -34.55 6.18 16.40
C ALA A 282 -35.53 5.99 15.24
N SER A 283 -35.23 6.59 14.09
CA SER A 283 -36.05 6.47 12.89
C SER A 283 -35.20 6.49 11.63
N THR A 284 -35.59 5.72 10.63
CA THR A 284 -35.05 5.80 9.26
C THR A 284 -36.12 5.47 8.24
N LEU A 285 -35.88 5.87 6.99
CA LEU A 285 -36.64 5.38 5.86
C LEU A 285 -35.98 4.13 5.28
N PHE A 286 -36.77 3.27 4.62
CA PHE A 286 -36.23 2.21 3.79
C PHE A 286 -35.29 2.83 2.76
N ASN A 287 -34.14 2.19 2.54
CA ASN A 287 -33.17 2.56 1.50
C ASN A 287 -32.43 3.88 1.78
N GLN A 288 -32.38 4.33 3.04
CA GLN A 288 -31.55 5.45 3.43
C GLN A 288 -30.28 5.03 4.16
N ASP A 289 -29.19 5.69 3.79
CA ASP A 289 -27.87 5.55 4.38
C ASP A 289 -27.71 6.23 5.75
N LEU A 290 -28.78 6.81 6.34
CA LEU A 290 -28.67 7.60 7.55
C LEU A 290 -29.88 7.36 8.47
N ILE A 291 -29.59 6.98 9.72
CA ILE A 291 -30.52 6.88 10.83
C ILE A 291 -30.51 8.21 11.60
N LYS A 292 -31.69 8.73 11.89
CA LYS A 292 -31.87 9.83 12.84
C LYS A 292 -32.07 9.25 14.23
N LEU A 293 -31.19 9.62 15.16
CA LEU A 293 -31.20 9.15 16.54
C LEU A 293 -31.45 10.33 17.48
N VAL A 294 -32.31 10.14 18.48
CA VAL A 294 -32.59 11.13 19.52
C VAL A 294 -32.37 10.51 20.89
N VAL A 295 -31.38 11.02 21.62
CA VAL A 295 -30.99 10.52 22.94
C VAL A 295 -30.96 11.66 23.94
N ASN A 296 -31.71 11.50 25.03
CA ASN A 296 -31.86 12.52 26.06
C ASN A 296 -32.21 13.92 25.50
N GLY A 297 -33.02 13.97 24.43
CA GLY A 297 -33.46 15.20 23.77
C GLY A 297 -32.44 15.84 22.81
N LYS A 298 -31.29 15.21 22.53
CA LYS A 298 -30.33 15.64 21.51
C LYS A 298 -30.41 14.78 20.26
N GLU A 299 -30.38 15.40 19.09
CA GLU A 299 -30.46 14.72 17.79
C GLU A 299 -29.07 14.43 17.20
N TYR A 300 -28.93 13.24 16.60
CA TYR A 300 -27.73 12.75 15.93
C TYR A 300 -28.10 12.13 14.58
N LEU A 301 -27.19 12.22 13.60
CA LEU A 301 -27.29 11.52 12.32
C LEU A 301 -26.18 10.46 12.27
N HIS A 302 -26.56 9.23 12.02
CA HIS A 302 -25.66 8.07 12.04
C HIS A 302 -25.82 7.26 10.76
N LYS A 303 -24.73 6.89 10.09
CA LYS A 303 -24.79 5.98 8.93
C LYS A 303 -24.71 4.55 9.46
N PRO A 304 -25.70 3.67 9.19
CA PRO A 304 -25.59 2.27 9.54
C PRO A 304 -24.45 1.67 8.69
N LEU A 305 -23.28 1.54 9.29
CA LEU A 305 -22.12 0.90 8.69
C LEU A 305 -22.04 -0.53 9.19
N ASP A 306 -21.91 -1.48 8.25
CA ASP A 306 -21.39 -2.80 8.59
C ASP A 306 -20.08 -2.64 9.34
N GLY A 307 -20.08 -3.02 10.62
CA GLY A 307 -18.85 -3.19 11.40
C GLY A 307 -18.34 -1.98 12.19
N MET A 308 -19.19 -1.08 12.68
CA MET A 308 -18.77 -0.09 13.69
C MET A 308 -19.81 0.03 14.81
N ALA A 309 -19.55 -0.63 15.94
CA ALA A 309 -20.38 -0.51 17.14
C ALA A 309 -19.56 0.17 18.25
N GLU A 310 -19.63 1.49 18.35
CA GLU A 310 -19.49 2.17 19.63
C GLU A 310 -20.49 3.33 19.73
N TYR A 311 -21.01 3.49 20.95
CA TYR A 311 -21.77 4.59 21.57
C TYR A 311 -23.25 4.32 21.84
N GLU A 312 -23.64 4.40 23.12
CA GLU A 312 -24.99 4.30 23.70
C GLU A 312 -25.73 2.96 23.51
N ASP A 313 -26.25 2.41 24.61
CA ASP A 313 -27.07 1.18 24.60
C ASP A 313 -28.21 1.26 23.56
N CYS A 314 -28.68 2.48 23.27
CA CYS A 314 -29.66 2.70 22.22
C CYS A 314 -29.14 2.39 20.80
N LEU A 315 -27.94 2.82 20.39
CA LEU A 315 -27.45 2.51 19.04
C LEU A 315 -27.22 1.02 18.86
N LEU A 316 -26.77 0.31 19.90
CA LEU A 316 -26.63 -1.16 19.83
C LEU A 316 -27.98 -1.85 19.62
N LEU A 317 -29.03 -1.40 20.31
CA LEU A 317 -30.39 -1.92 20.13
C LEU A 317 -30.93 -1.61 18.74
N VAL A 318 -30.72 -0.39 18.27
CA VAL A 318 -31.07 0.08 16.93
C VAL A 318 -30.35 -0.78 15.89
N ASP A 319 -29.02 -0.88 15.94
CA ASP A 319 -28.22 -1.67 15.00
C ASP A 319 -28.59 -3.15 15.01
N PHE A 320 -28.83 -3.75 16.19
CA PHE A 320 -29.28 -5.13 16.30
C PHE A 320 -30.63 -5.34 15.58
N GLU A 321 -31.57 -4.42 15.74
CA GLU A 321 -32.89 -4.56 15.12
C GLU A 321 -32.83 -4.33 13.61
N PHE A 322 -32.15 -3.27 13.18
CA PHE A 322 -31.96 -2.99 11.76
C PHE A 322 -31.21 -4.13 11.06
N SER A 323 -30.19 -4.71 11.70
CA SER A 323 -29.45 -5.87 11.16
C SER A 323 -30.28 -7.16 11.16
N SER A 324 -31.16 -7.38 12.15
CA SER A 324 -32.06 -8.55 12.15
C SER A 324 -33.13 -8.50 11.06
N LEU A 325 -33.52 -7.29 10.64
CA LEU A 325 -34.40 -7.07 9.50
C LEU A 325 -33.65 -7.11 8.15
N LYS A 326 -32.31 -6.95 8.17
CA LYS A 326 -31.43 -6.86 7.00
C LYS A 326 -31.24 -8.18 6.23
N ASN A 327 -31.87 -9.30 6.58
CA ASN A 327 -31.51 -10.59 5.96
C ASN A 327 -32.59 -11.38 5.20
N ASP A 328 -33.84 -10.94 5.11
CA ASP A 328 -34.87 -11.73 4.39
C ASP A 328 -35.66 -10.97 3.31
N TYR A 329 -35.37 -9.68 3.07
CA TYR A 329 -36.00 -8.88 2.01
C TYR A 329 -35.15 -8.77 0.73
N LEU A 330 -34.05 -9.52 0.65
CA LEU A 330 -32.95 -9.29 -0.29
C LEU A 330 -32.82 -10.42 -1.30
N GLU A 331 -33.40 -10.26 -2.49
CA GLU A 331 -32.85 -10.93 -3.67
C GLU A 331 -31.81 -10.03 -4.33
N VAL A 332 -30.56 -10.50 -4.30
CA VAL A 332 -29.38 -9.82 -4.83
C VAL A 332 -29.39 -9.86 -6.37
N TYR A 333 -29.50 -8.70 -7.02
CA TYR A 333 -29.13 -8.57 -8.42
C TYR A 333 -27.83 -7.77 -8.58
N ILE A 334 -26.84 -8.43 -9.17
CA ILE A 334 -25.54 -7.84 -9.50
C ILE A 334 -25.76 -6.87 -10.66
N ARG A 335 -25.64 -5.56 -10.41
CA ARG A 335 -25.55 -4.57 -11.49
C ARG A 335 -24.08 -4.26 -11.74
N GLU A 336 -23.51 -4.87 -12.77
CA GLU A 336 -22.21 -4.44 -13.27
C GLU A 336 -22.34 -3.00 -13.80
N ARG A 337 -21.66 -2.04 -13.16
CA ARG A 337 -21.45 -0.71 -13.77
C ARG A 337 -20.33 -0.84 -14.79
N GLY A 338 -20.65 -0.56 -16.06
CA GLY A 338 -19.67 -0.39 -17.14
C GLY A 338 -18.89 0.91 -17.06
#